data_AF-F2L4C5-F1
#
_entry.id   AF-F2L4C5-F1
#
_cell.length_a   1.000
_cell.length_b   1.000
_cell.length_c   1.000
_cell.angle_alpha   90.00
_cell.angle_beta   90.00
_cell.angle_gamma   90.00
#
_symmetry.space_group_name_H-M   'P 1'
#
loop_
_entity.id
_entity.type
_entity.pdbx_description
1 polymer ?
#
loop_
_entity_poly.entity_id
_entity_poly.type
_entity_poly.pdbx_seq_one_letter_code
_entity_poly.pdbx_strand_id
1 'polypeptide(L)'
;MHRDKAVGIGLLILSVLVIVVYAWLVFLTKYDIVVLKATAFLAVAAVFGILGWVGYALATTPPPKPIEEIEKEVEQALKEIEKQMQEQDKGQTQ
;
A
#
# COMPACT_ATOMS: atom_id res chain seq x y z
N MET A 1 10.91 21.83 12.13
CA MET A 1 10.20 23.13 11.99
C MET A 1 10.49 23.85 10.67
N HIS A 2 11.74 24.18 10.30
CA HIS A 2 12.02 24.83 8.99
C HIS A 2 12.14 23.84 7.81
N ARG A 3 12.56 22.59 8.09
CA ARG A 3 12.74 21.54 7.06
C ARG A 3 11.40 21.05 6.50
N ASP A 4 10.40 20.89 7.37
CA ASP A 4 9.06 20.45 6.98
C ASP A 4 8.38 21.49 6.06
N LYS A 5 8.62 22.78 6.31
CA LYS A 5 8.14 23.90 5.50
C LYS A 5 8.83 23.95 4.12
N ALA A 6 10.13 23.67 4.06
CA ALA A 6 10.88 23.63 2.81
C ALA A 6 10.42 22.46 1.91
N VAL A 7 10.18 21.29 2.51
CA VAL A 7 9.62 20.13 1.79
C VAL A 7 8.22 20.45 1.27
N GLY A 8 7.36 21.05 2.11
CA GLY A 8 6.01 21.45 1.69
C GLY A 8 6.01 22.46 0.53
N ILE A 9 6.87 23.48 0.59
CA ILE A 9 6.99 24.48 -0.48
C ILE A 9 7.59 23.85 -1.75
N GLY A 10 8.59 22.98 -1.62
CA GLY A 10 9.16 22.27 -2.76
C GLY A 10 8.12 21.40 -3.48
N LEU A 11 7.28 20.71 -2.71
CA LEU A 11 6.21 19.86 -3.25
C LEU A 11 5.10 20.69 -3.90
N LEU A 12 4.79 21.87 -3.35
CA LEU A 12 3.84 22.83 -3.93
C LEU A 12 4.37 23.35 -5.27
N ILE A 13 5.61 23.82 -5.34
CA ILE A 13 6.22 24.34 -6.58
C ILE A 13 6.26 23.23 -7.63
N LEU A 14 6.68 22.02 -7.25
CA LEU A 14 6.72 20.88 -8.16
C LEU A 14 5.32 20.56 -8.71
N SER A 15 4.30 20.54 -7.86
CA SER A 15 2.92 20.30 -8.27
C SER A 15 2.43 21.38 -9.25
N VAL A 16 2.67 22.65 -8.94
CA VAL A 16 2.30 23.77 -9.82
C VAL A 16 3.02 23.67 -11.17
N LEU A 17 4.32 23.35 -11.19
CA LEU A 17 5.07 23.16 -12.43
C LEU A 17 4.48 22.04 -13.29
N VAL A 18 4.17 20.89 -12.69
CA VAL A 18 3.54 19.76 -13.40
C VAL A 18 2.19 20.17 -13.99
N ILE A 19 1.37 20.90 -13.25
CA ILE A 19 0.06 21.39 -13.74
C ILE A 19 0.24 22.34 -14.93
N VAL A 20 1.16 23.29 -14.84
CA VAL A 20 1.41 24.26 -15.91
C VAL A 20 1.94 23.58 -17.17
N VAL A 21 2.89 22.65 -17.03
CA VAL A 21 3.43 21.88 -18.16
C VAL A 21 2.35 21.01 -18.80
N TYR A 22 1.52 20.34 -17.99
CA TYR A 22 0.41 19.53 -18.49
C TYR A 22 -0.62 20.38 -19.24
N ALA A 23 -1.02 21.52 -18.68
CA ALA A 23 -1.93 22.45 -19.33
C ALA A 23 -1.36 22.97 -20.65
N TRP A 24 -0.06 23.29 -20.72
CA TRP A 24 0.59 23.65 -21.98
C TRP A 24 0.47 22.51 -22.99
N LEU A 25 0.85 21.29 -22.60
CA LEU A 25 0.85 20.12 -23.49
C LEU A 25 -0.54 19.86 -24.08
N VAL A 26 -1.59 20.03 -23.27
CA VAL A 26 -2.99 19.78 -23.66
C VAL A 26 -3.59 20.92 -24.47
N PHE A 27 -3.34 22.18 -24.13
CA PHE A 27 -4.06 23.31 -24.75
C PHE A 27 -3.31 23.99 -25.89
N LEU A 28 -1.97 23.98 -25.89
CA LEU A 28 -1.15 24.75 -26.84
C LEU A 28 -0.44 23.88 -27.88
N THR A 29 -0.60 22.56 -27.84
CA THR A 29 0.16 21.64 -28.69
C THR A 29 -0.77 20.78 -29.54
N LYS A 30 -0.38 20.49 -30.79
CA LYS A 30 -1.13 19.60 -31.72
C LYS A 30 -1.24 18.13 -31.25
N TYR A 31 -0.59 17.80 -30.14
CA TYR A 31 -0.62 16.46 -29.54
C TYR A 31 -1.68 16.35 -28.43
N ASP A 32 -2.49 17.38 -28.21
CA ASP A 32 -3.62 17.44 -27.28
C ASP A 32 -4.42 16.13 -27.18
N ILE A 33 -4.88 15.60 -28.32
CA ILE A 33 -5.66 14.37 -28.40
C ILE A 33 -4.84 13.14 -27.99
N VAL A 34 -3.56 13.09 -28.35
CA VAL A 34 -2.67 11.97 -27.97
C VAL A 34 -2.41 11.99 -26.48
N VAL A 35 -2.18 13.17 -25.91
CA VAL A 35 -1.93 13.36 -24.47
C VAL A 35 -3.18 13.01 -23.66
N LEU A 36 -4.35 13.48 -24.08
CA LEU A 36 -5.64 13.14 -23.47
C LEU A 36 -5.93 11.63 -23.53
N LYS A 37 -5.65 10.99 -24.67
CA LYS A 37 -5.78 9.53 -24.80
C LYS A 37 -4.84 8.80 -23.84
N ALA A 38 -3.59 9.25 -23.72
CA ALA A 38 -2.61 8.65 -22.84
C ALA A 38 -2.99 8.78 -21.36
N THR A 39 -3.49 9.94 -20.92
CA THR A 39 -3.93 10.15 -19.53
C THR A 39 -5.21 9.39 -19.22
N ALA A 40 -6.18 9.37 -20.13
CA ALA A 40 -7.38 8.54 -19.98
C ALA A 40 -7.02 7.05 -19.92
N PHE A 41 -6.11 6.58 -20.77
CA PHE A 41 -5.62 5.21 -20.73
C PHE A 41 -4.91 4.90 -19.42
N LEU A 42 -4.02 5.77 -18.92
CA LEU A 42 -3.35 5.60 -17.64
C LEU A 42 -4.34 5.52 -16.48
N ALA A 43 -5.38 6.36 -16.48
CA ALA A 43 -6.43 6.30 -15.45
C ALA A 43 -7.16 4.96 -15.46
N VAL A 44 -7.55 4.47 -16.65
CA VAL A 44 -8.19 3.15 -16.80
C VAL A 44 -7.23 2.04 -16.40
N ALA A 45 -5.98 2.09 -16.86
CA ALA A 45 -4.95 1.10 -16.55
C ALA A 45 -4.63 1.04 -15.04
N ALA A 46 -4.68 2.16 -14.33
CA ALA A 46 -4.53 2.19 -12.87
C ALA A 46 -5.68 1.45 -12.18
N VAL A 47 -6.93 1.72 -12.58
CA VAL A 47 -8.11 1.05 -12.03
C VAL A 47 -8.07 -0.46 -12.31
N PHE A 48 -7.86 -0.84 -13.56
CA PHE A 48 -7.78 -2.25 -13.95
C PHE A 48 -6.52 -2.94 -13.43
N GLY A 49 -5.43 -2.22 -13.21
CA GLY A 49 -4.23 -2.73 -12.57
C GLY A 49 -4.50 -3.14 -11.12
N ILE A 50 -5.24 -2.32 -10.37
CA ILE A 50 -5.68 -2.66 -9.01
C ILE A 50 -6.63 -3.87 -9.04
N LEU A 51 -7.63 -3.86 -9.93
CA LEU A 51 -8.58 -4.98 -10.06
C LEU A 51 -7.86 -6.28 -10.46
N GLY A 52 -6.91 -6.21 -11.37
CA GLY A 52 -6.09 -7.33 -11.79
C GLY A 52 -5.21 -7.86 -10.66
N TRP A 53 -4.62 -6.98 -9.85
CA TRP A 53 -3.86 -7.37 -8.67
C TRP A 53 -4.73 -8.07 -7.62
N VAL A 54 -5.93 -7.54 -7.35
CA VAL A 54 -6.89 -8.18 -6.43
C VAL A 54 -7.35 -9.53 -6.98
N GLY A 55 -7.69 -9.60 -8.27
CA GLY A 55 -8.04 -10.86 -8.93
C GLY A 55 -6.90 -11.88 -8.89
N TYR A 56 -5.66 -11.42 -9.08
CA TYR A 56 -4.45 -12.24 -8.95
C TYR A 56 -4.29 -12.76 -7.51
N ALA A 57 -4.43 -11.90 -6.50
CA ALA A 57 -4.39 -12.31 -5.11
C ALA A 57 -5.46 -13.36 -4.81
N LEU A 58 -6.72 -13.15 -5.22
CA LEU A 58 -7.79 -14.12 -4.99
C LEU A 58 -7.58 -15.46 -5.73
N ALA A 59 -7.05 -15.43 -6.95
CA ALA A 59 -6.77 -16.64 -7.72
C ALA A 59 -5.58 -17.43 -7.17
N THR A 60 -4.64 -16.74 -6.51
CA THR A 60 -3.41 -17.33 -5.96
C THR A 60 -3.48 -17.59 -4.46
N THR A 61 -4.51 -17.08 -3.77
CA THR A 61 -4.79 -17.48 -2.39
C THR A 61 -5.46 -18.84 -2.40
N PRO A 62 -4.79 -19.91 -1.94
CA PRO A 62 -5.46 -21.18 -1.69
C PRO A 62 -6.59 -20.93 -0.67
N PRO A 63 -7.72 -21.64 -0.81
CA PRO A 63 -8.87 -21.49 0.08
C PRO A 63 -8.39 -21.50 1.53
N PRO A 64 -8.87 -20.56 2.37
CA PRO A 64 -8.46 -20.44 3.76
C PRO A 64 -8.43 -21.81 4.41
N LYS A 65 -7.28 -22.21 4.96
CA LYS A 65 -7.18 -23.47 5.69
C LYS A 65 -8.27 -23.50 6.78
N PRO A 66 -8.87 -24.66 7.07
CA PRO A 66 -9.91 -24.79 8.09
C PRO A 66 -9.50 -24.09 9.38
N ILE A 67 -10.38 -23.23 9.91
CA ILE A 67 -10.13 -22.35 11.06
C ILE A 67 -9.62 -23.13 12.29
N GLU A 68 -9.97 -24.42 12.41
CA GLU A 68 -9.55 -25.31 13.48
C GLU A 68 -8.02 -25.54 13.60
N GLU A 69 -7.26 -25.54 12.49
CA GLU A 69 -5.80 -25.71 12.54
C GLU A 69 -5.10 -24.43 13.00
N ILE A 70 -5.61 -23.26 12.56
CA ILE A 70 -5.07 -21.94 12.93
C ILE A 70 -5.38 -21.64 14.41
N GLU A 71 -6.57 -22.00 14.89
CA GLU A 71 -6.94 -21.84 16.30
C GLU A 71 -6.09 -22.71 17.22
N LYS A 72 -5.81 -23.96 16.82
CA LYS A 72 -4.92 -24.87 17.59
C LYS A 72 -3.47 -24.40 17.62
N GLU A 73 -2.91 -23.94 16.50
CA GLU A 73 -1.53 -23.40 16.48
C GLU A 73 -1.39 -22.15 17.35
N VAL A 74 -2.38 -21.24 17.31
CA VAL A 74 -2.38 -20.02 18.13
C VAL A 74 -2.57 -20.34 19.62
N GLU A 75 -3.45 -21.29 19.96
CA GLU A 75 -3.66 -21.71 21.36
C GLU A 75 -2.43 -22.42 21.93
N GLN A 76 -1.72 -23.22 21.11
CA GLN A 76 -0.45 -23.84 21.49
C GLN A 76 0.64 -22.79 21.72
N ALA A 77 0.78 -21.82 20.82
CA ALA A 77 1.75 -20.74 20.97
C ALA A 77 1.47 -19.89 22.23
N LEU A 78 0.20 -19.60 22.53
CA LEU A 78 -0.20 -18.89 23.75
C LEU A 78 0.14 -19.68 25.01
N LYS A 79 -0.18 -20.98 25.05
CA LYS A 79 0.14 -21.87 26.18
C LYS A 79 1.63 -21.97 26.43
N GLU A 80 2.44 -21.99 25.37
CA GLU A 80 3.89 -22.06 25.49
C GLU A 80 4.50 -20.75 26.00
N ILE A 81 4.00 -19.60 25.52
CA ILE A 81 4.38 -18.27 26.03
C ILE A 81 3.99 -18.10 27.51
N GLU A 82 2.78 -18.53 27.89
CA GLU A 82 2.29 -18.43 29.27
C GLU A 82 3.11 -19.31 30.22
N LYS A 83 3.50 -20.51 29.78
CA LYS A 83 4.37 -21.41 30.53
C LYS A 83 5.79 -20.85 30.69
N GLN A 84 6.35 -20.26 29.62
CA GLN A 84 7.65 -19.57 29.68
C GLN A 84 7.62 -18.35 30.60
N MET A 85 6.54 -17.56 30.61
CA MET A 85 6.37 -16.45 31.55
C MET A 85 6.29 -16.94 33.01
N GLN A 86 5.56 -18.02 33.29
CA GLN A 86 5.46 -18.59 34.64
C GLN A 86 6.79 -19.20 35.12
N GLU A 87 7.58 -19.78 34.22
CA GLU A 87 8.92 -20.30 34.52
C GLU A 87 9.94 -19.16 34.75
N GLN A 88 9.84 -18.06 33.99
CA GLN A 88 10.66 -16.86 34.22
C GLN A 88 10.32 -16.14 35.54
N ASP A 89 9.03 -16.01 35.87
CA ASP A 89 8.56 -15.37 37.12
C ASP A 89 8.96 -16.16 38.37
N LYS A 90 8.90 -17.49 38.30
CA LYS A 90 9.39 -18.38 39.37
C LYS A 90 10.91 -18.44 39.48
N GLY A 91 11.64 -18.21 38.38
CA GLY A 91 13.10 -18.17 38.36
C GLY A 91 13.71 -16.89 38.91
N GLN A 92 12.96 -15.78 38.97
CA GLN A 92 13.42 -14.50 39.53
C GLN A 92 13.10 -14.30 41.02
N THR A 93 12.33 -15.22 41.64
CA THR A 93 11.90 -15.12 43.05
C THR A 93 12.71 -16.05 43.99
N GLN A 94 13.81 -16.65 43.53
CA GLN A 94 14.74 -17.44 44.36
C GLN A 94 16.15 -16.84 44.39
#